data_AF-F8CLI3-F1
#
_entry.id   AF-F8CLI3-F1
#
_cell.length_a   1.000
_cell.length_b   1.000
_cell.length_c   1.000
_cell.angle_alpha   90.00
_cell.angle_beta   90.00
_cell.angle_gamma   90.00
#
_symmetry.space_group_name_H-M   'P 1'
#
loop_
_entity.id
_entity.type
_entity.pdbx_description
1 polymer ?
#
loop_
_entity_poly.entity_id
_entity_poly.type
_entity_poly.pdbx_seq_one_letter_code
_entity_poly.pdbx_strand_id
1 'polypeptide(L)'
;MDPASLYEVTTEGTSTQVKAGEKGTFVLAIKSKAGAHVSDEAPLKLELKGSQLTPAKEKLVLADSVARKAEGQAFADPRFEVPFTAAAAGKGSLDAKLVFFICTEKLCARQQKTFSLPVEVL
;
A
#
# COMPACT_ATOMS: atom_id res chain seq x y z
N MET A 1 -4.90 -12.08 21.59
CA MET A 1 -4.33 -12.15 20.22
C MET A 1 -3.79 -10.78 19.86
N ASP A 2 -2.63 -10.74 19.22
CA ASP A 2 -2.11 -9.50 18.63
C ASP A 2 -2.71 -9.29 17.23
N PRO A 3 -3.48 -8.22 16.98
CA PRO A 3 -4.04 -7.94 15.65
C PRO A 3 -2.97 -7.81 14.55
N ALA A 4 -1.73 -7.45 14.88
CA ALA A 4 -0.65 -7.36 13.90
C ALA A 4 -0.24 -8.72 13.32
N SER A 5 -0.56 -9.83 14.00
CA SER A 5 -0.34 -11.19 13.49
C SER A 5 -1.36 -11.65 12.45
N LEU A 6 -2.47 -10.92 12.29
CA LEU A 6 -3.59 -11.28 11.40
C LEU A 6 -3.41 -10.82 9.95
N TYR A 7 -2.29 -10.18 9.64
CA TYR A 7 -2.01 -9.73 8.29
C TYR A 7 -0.51 -9.73 7.98
N GLU A 8 -0.21 -9.39 6.74
CA GLU A 8 1.11 -9.04 6.24
C GLU A 8 0.96 -7.83 5.32
N VAL A 9 1.89 -6.87 5.42
CA VAL A 9 1.97 -5.75 4.47
C VAL A 9 3.26 -5.90 3.70
N THR A 10 3.15 -5.87 2.37
CA THR A 10 4.28 -6.02 1.45
C THR A 10 4.31 -4.82 0.50
N THR A 11 5.51 -4.43 0.08
CA THR A 11 5.72 -3.42 -0.97
C THR A 11 6.35 -4.04 -2.23
N GLU A 12 6.30 -5.37 -2.32
CA GLU A 12 6.81 -6.15 -3.45
C GLU A 12 6.14 -5.71 -4.76
N GLY A 13 6.96 -5.51 -5.79
CA GLY A 13 6.55 -4.94 -7.07
C GLY A 13 6.74 -3.43 -7.17
N THR A 14 7.16 -2.75 -6.10
CA THR A 14 7.58 -1.34 -6.19
C THR A 14 8.85 -1.21 -7.03
N SER A 15 8.86 -0.28 -7.98
CA SER A 15 10.06 0.09 -8.74
C SER A 15 11.07 0.76 -7.80
N THR A 16 12.19 0.09 -7.53
CA THR A 16 13.30 0.61 -6.71
C THR A 16 14.40 1.28 -7.55
N GLN A 17 14.35 1.10 -8.86
CA GLN A 17 15.22 1.76 -9.83
C GLN A 17 14.39 2.23 -11.03
N VAL A 18 14.57 3.48 -11.44
CA VAL A 18 13.93 4.08 -12.61
C VAL A 18 14.91 5.00 -13.34
N LYS A 19 14.69 5.29 -14.62
CA LYS A 19 15.48 6.32 -15.31
C LYS A 19 14.87 7.70 -15.10
N ALA A 20 15.70 8.74 -15.17
CA ALA A 20 15.21 10.12 -15.20
C ALA A 20 14.20 10.32 -16.35
N GLY A 21 13.06 10.94 -16.05
CA GLY A 21 11.95 11.15 -16.98
C GLY A 21 11.01 9.95 -17.15
N GLU A 22 11.34 8.78 -16.60
CA GLU A 22 10.48 7.60 -16.68
C GLU A 22 9.51 7.45 -15.49
N LYS A 23 8.53 6.57 -15.68
CA LYS A 23 7.53 6.22 -14.69
C LYS A 23 7.95 4.96 -13.95
N GLY A 24 7.94 5.01 -12.63
CA GLY A 24 7.94 3.83 -11.77
C GLY A 24 6.53 3.56 -11.24
N THR A 25 6.39 2.44 -10.52
CA THR A 25 5.16 2.08 -9.82
C THR A 25 5.46 1.84 -8.35
N PHE A 26 4.74 2.51 -7.47
CA PHE A 26 4.66 2.16 -6.06
C PHE A 26 3.61 1.07 -5.87
N VAL A 27 3.94 0.03 -5.11
CA VAL A 27 3.02 -1.06 -4.78
C VAL A 27 2.95 -1.21 -3.27
N LEU A 28 1.73 -1.34 -2.74
CA LEU A 28 1.48 -1.78 -1.38
C LEU A 28 0.33 -2.78 -1.37
N ALA A 29 0.54 -3.95 -0.78
CA ALA A 29 -0.47 -4.98 -0.64
C ALA A 29 -0.63 -5.39 0.83
N ILE A 30 -1.87 -5.52 1.28
CA ILE A 30 -2.24 -6.05 2.59
C ILE A 30 -2.82 -7.44 2.37
N LYS A 31 -2.15 -8.48 2.85
CA LYS A 31 -2.65 -9.85 2.83
C LYS A 31 -3.21 -10.19 4.21
N SER A 32 -4.50 -10.49 4.29
CA SER A 32 -5.11 -10.96 5.54
C SER A 32 -4.79 -12.45 5.77
N LYS A 33 -4.76 -12.86 7.04
CA LYS A 33 -4.49 -14.24 7.46
C LYS A 33 -5.72 -14.86 8.12
N ALA A 34 -5.82 -16.18 8.07
CA ALA A 34 -6.82 -17.06 8.69
C ALA A 34 -7.99 -16.36 9.43
N GLY A 35 -9.12 -16.18 8.72
CA GLY A 35 -10.37 -15.66 9.28
C GLY A 35 -10.40 -14.14 9.50
N ALA A 36 -9.33 -13.43 9.15
CA ALA A 36 -9.30 -11.97 9.16
C ALA A 36 -9.61 -11.39 7.77
N HIS A 37 -10.02 -10.12 7.76
CA HIS A 37 -10.22 -9.32 6.56
C HIS A 37 -9.95 -7.85 6.86
N VAL A 38 -9.63 -7.07 5.83
CA VAL A 38 -9.62 -5.61 5.95
C VAL A 38 -11.07 -5.13 5.92
N SER A 39 -11.45 -4.30 6.89
CA SER A 39 -12.81 -3.75 6.98
C SER A 39 -13.15 -2.94 5.73
N ASP A 40 -14.33 -3.18 5.17
CA ASP A 40 -14.97 -2.38 4.12
C ASP A 40 -15.87 -1.27 4.67
N GLU A 41 -16.20 -1.32 5.96
CA GLU A 41 -16.96 -0.30 6.68
C GLU A 41 -16.07 0.79 7.30
N ALA A 42 -14.92 0.40 7.86
CA ALA A 42 -14.00 1.32 8.51
C ALA A 42 -13.00 1.95 7.51
N PRO A 43 -12.58 3.21 7.71
CA PRO A 43 -11.74 3.89 6.74
C PRO A 43 -10.34 3.26 6.62
N LEU A 44 -10.01 2.83 5.41
CA LEU A 44 -8.63 2.63 4.97
C LEU A 44 -8.11 3.92 4.36
N LYS A 45 -6.93 4.36 4.81
CA LYS A 45 -6.21 5.50 4.27
C LYS A 45 -4.75 5.15 4.04
N LEU A 46 -4.28 5.36 2.81
CA LEU A 46 -2.88 5.30 2.45
C LEU A 46 -2.43 6.68 1.99
N GLU A 47 -1.50 7.29 2.71
CA GLU A 47 -0.86 8.55 2.34
C GLU A 47 0.51 8.24 1.75
N LEU A 48 0.78 8.70 0.54
CA LEU A 48 2.03 8.49 -0.19
C LEU A 48 2.66 9.84 -0.48
N LYS A 49 3.93 10.00 -0.10
CA LYS A 49 4.72 11.20 -0.38
C LYS A 49 5.99 10.79 -1.11
N GLY A 50 6.37 11.58 -2.12
CA GLY A 50 7.64 11.40 -2.81
C GLY A 50 8.66 12.47 -2.41
N SER A 51 9.91 12.07 -2.23
CA SER A 51 11.07 12.97 -2.20
C SER A 51 11.85 12.77 -3.49
N GLN A 52 12.05 13.83 -4.28
CA GLN A 52 12.59 13.78 -5.65
C GLN A 52 11.78 12.93 -6.64
N LEU A 53 10.62 12.42 -6.19
CA LEU A 53 9.66 11.64 -6.95
C LEU A 53 8.29 12.26 -6.82
N THR A 54 7.45 12.11 -7.85
CA THR A 54 6.08 12.62 -7.85
C THR A 54 5.10 11.47 -8.05
N PRO A 55 4.42 11.00 -7.00
CA PRO A 55 3.32 10.05 -7.13
C PRO A 55 2.14 10.67 -7.89
N ALA A 56 1.48 9.90 -8.74
CA ALA A 56 0.28 10.31 -9.44
C ALA A 56 -0.92 10.52 -8.49
N LYS A 57 -0.87 9.91 -7.30
CA LYS A 57 -1.88 10.06 -6.26
C LYS A 57 -1.23 9.94 -4.88
N GLU A 58 -1.47 10.93 -4.02
CA GLU A 58 -0.86 10.99 -2.68
C GLU A 58 -1.77 10.47 -1.57
N LYS A 59 -3.08 10.34 -1.82
CA LYS A 59 -4.06 9.87 -0.84
C LYS A 59 -4.95 8.84 -1.50
N LEU A 60 -4.91 7.62 -0.96
CA LEU A 60 -5.69 6.49 -1.44
C LEU A 60 -6.64 5.99 -0.35
N VAL A 61 -7.82 5.57 -0.78
CA VAL A 61 -8.84 4.93 0.06
C VAL A 61 -9.08 3.51 -0.44
N LEU A 62 -9.85 2.68 0.29
CA LEU A 62 -10.10 1.28 -0.10
C LEU A 62 -10.58 1.13 -1.55
N ALA A 63 -11.42 2.04 -2.05
CA ALA A 63 -11.93 2.03 -3.42
C ALA A 63 -10.85 2.24 -4.51
N ASP A 64 -9.68 2.76 -4.15
CA ASP A 64 -8.53 2.87 -5.05
C ASP A 64 -7.74 1.56 -5.17
N SER A 65 -8.14 0.53 -4.42
CA SER A 65 -7.49 -0.76 -4.54
C SER A 65 -7.78 -1.38 -5.90
N VAL A 66 -6.73 -1.91 -6.54
CA VAL A 66 -6.83 -2.67 -7.78
C VAL A 66 -7.18 -4.14 -7.55
N ALA A 67 -7.26 -4.56 -6.28
CA ALA A 67 -7.56 -5.94 -5.92
C ALA A 67 -8.99 -6.32 -6.29
N ARG A 68 -9.16 -7.58 -6.71
CA ARG A 68 -10.46 -8.17 -6.98
C ARG A 68 -10.68 -9.34 -6.04
N LYS A 69 -11.94 -9.55 -5.64
CA LYS A 69 -12.31 -10.73 -4.86
C LYS A 69 -12.01 -11.97 -5.69
N ALA A 70 -11.25 -12.91 -5.14
CA ALA A 70 -11.14 -14.23 -5.75
C ALA A 70 -12.45 -15.00 -5.56
N GLU A 71 -12.70 -15.99 -6.41
CA GLU A 71 -13.87 -16.86 -6.28
C GLU A 71 -13.88 -17.54 -4.90
N GLY A 72 -15.02 -17.45 -4.20
CA GLY A 72 -15.18 -17.99 -2.85
C GLY A 72 -14.69 -17.10 -1.70
N GLN A 73 -14.14 -15.91 -1.96
CA GLN A 73 -13.76 -14.96 -0.90
C GLN A 73 -14.85 -13.91 -0.66
N ALA A 74 -15.20 -13.69 0.61
CA ALA A 74 -16.10 -12.61 1.01
C ALA A 74 -15.46 -11.21 0.86
N PHE A 75 -14.16 -11.11 1.10
CA PHE A 75 -13.38 -9.87 1.09
C PHE A 75 -12.15 -10.00 0.20
N ALA A 76 -11.79 -8.94 -0.51
CA ALA A 76 -10.54 -8.87 -1.27
C ALA A 76 -9.45 -8.28 -0.39
N ASP A 77 -8.26 -8.85 -0.48
CA ASP A 77 -7.05 -8.30 0.13
C ASP A 77 -6.58 -7.04 -0.63
N PRO A 78 -6.60 -5.84 -0.01
CA PRO A 78 -6.33 -4.60 -0.73
C PRO A 78 -4.90 -4.54 -1.29
N ARG A 79 -4.81 -4.19 -2.56
CA ARG A 79 -3.57 -3.86 -3.27
C ARG A 79 -3.69 -2.50 -3.92
N PHE A 80 -2.68 -1.65 -3.73
CA PHE A 80 -2.59 -0.31 -4.30
C PHE A 80 -1.40 -0.26 -5.23
N GLU A 81 -1.63 0.30 -6.42
CA GLU A 81 -0.59 0.54 -7.42
C GLU A 81 -0.66 2.01 -7.82
N VAL A 82 0.41 2.75 -7.54
CA VAL A 82 0.47 4.20 -7.78
C VAL A 82 1.64 4.49 -8.69
N PRO A 83 1.41 4.93 -9.93
CA PRO A 83 2.48 5.41 -10.78
C PRO A 83 3.19 6.60 -10.13
N PHE A 84 4.50 6.70 -10.29
CA PHE A 84 5.26 7.89 -9.92
C PHE A 84 6.25 8.26 -11.02
N THR A 85 6.65 9.52 -11.09
CA THR A 85 7.67 10.01 -12.03
C THR A 85 8.90 10.51 -11.28
N ALA A 86 10.07 10.36 -11.89
CA ALA A 86 11.31 10.96 -11.43
C ALA A 86 11.78 12.02 -12.44
N ALA A 87 11.94 13.27 -12.02
CA ALA A 87 12.30 14.35 -12.95
C ALA A 87 13.80 14.38 -13.29
N ALA A 88 14.66 13.95 -12.38
CA ALA A 88 16.11 14.00 -12.51
C ALA A 88 16.76 12.78 -11.85
N ALA A 89 17.93 12.39 -12.35
CA ALA A 89 18.75 11.35 -11.74
C ALA A 89 19.16 11.72 -10.32
N GLY A 90 19.29 10.71 -9.46
CA GLY A 90 19.60 10.88 -8.04
C GLY A 90 18.84 9.93 -7.14
N LYS A 91 18.96 10.16 -5.83
CA LYS A 91 18.27 9.36 -4.81
C LYS A 91 16.92 9.99 -4.49
N GLY A 92 15.85 9.22 -4.70
CA GLY A 92 14.50 9.56 -4.27
C GLY A 92 14.01 8.60 -3.19
N SER A 93 12.87 8.95 -2.59
CA SER A 93 12.16 8.06 -1.66
C SER A 93 10.65 8.18 -1.84
N LEU A 94 9.96 7.09 -1.50
CA LEU A 94 8.51 7.04 -1.36
C LEU A 94 8.18 6.70 0.09
N ASP A 95 7.59 7.67 0.79
CA ASP A 95 7.14 7.53 2.17
C ASP A 95 5.65 7.24 2.20
N ALA A 96 5.29 6.06 2.68
CA ALA A 96 3.92 5.59 2.74
C ALA A 96 3.45 5.47 4.20
N LYS A 97 2.33 6.10 4.53
CA LYS A 97 1.63 5.94 5.81
C LYS A 97 0.29 5.28 5.58
N LEU A 98 0.15 4.06 6.06
CA LEU A 98 -1.04 3.24 5.94
C LEU A 98 -1.79 3.21 7.27
N VAL A 99 -3.10 3.46 7.23
CA VAL A 99 -4.04 3.26 8.32
C VAL A 99 -5.18 2.39 7.80
N PHE A 100 -5.50 1.31 8.50
CA PHE A 100 -6.60 0.43 8.14
C PHE A 100 -7.12 -0.30 9.39
N PHE A 101 -8.19 -1.07 9.24
CA PHE A 101 -8.71 -1.90 10.32
C PHE A 101 -8.68 -3.36 9.87
N ILE A 102 -8.05 -4.21 10.68
CA ILE A 102 -8.09 -5.66 10.49
C ILE A 102 -9.18 -6.23 11.40
N CYS A 103 -10.10 -6.96 10.80
CA CYS A 103 -11.30 -7.49 11.43
C CYS A 103 -11.34 -9.01 11.37
N THR A 104 -11.92 -9.61 12.39
CA THR A 104 -12.33 -11.02 12.51
C THR A 104 -13.76 -11.03 13.05
N GLU A 105 -14.39 -12.19 13.19
CA GLU A 105 -15.73 -12.31 13.80
C GLU A 105 -15.84 -11.69 15.20
N LYS A 106 -14.72 -11.63 15.94
CA LYS A 106 -14.72 -11.23 17.37
C LYS A 106 -14.07 -9.88 17.64
N LEU A 107 -13.39 -9.29 16.65
CA LEU A 107 -12.53 -8.13 16.87
C LEU A 107 -12.33 -7.35 15.58
N CYS A 108 -12.42 -6.03 15.66
CA CYS A 108 -11.91 -5.10 14.66
C CYS A 108 -10.90 -4.15 15.32
N ALA A 109 -9.67 -4.11 14.81
CA ALA A 109 -8.59 -3.34 15.41
C ALA A 109 -7.90 -2.43 14.40
N ARG A 110 -7.73 -1.15 14.77
CA ARG A 110 -7.01 -0.16 13.97
C ARG A 110 -5.52 -0.49 13.90
N GLN A 111 -4.98 -0.46 12.69
CA GLN A 111 -3.57 -0.68 12.37
C GLN A 111 -3.00 0.58 11.74
N GLN A 112 -1.74 0.88 12.05
CA GLN A 112 -0.98 1.94 11.42
C GLN A 112 0.43 1.45 11.09
N LYS A 113 0.86 1.65 9.85
CA LYS A 113 2.20 1.29 9.37
C LYS A 113 2.80 2.43 8.57
N THR A 114 4.11 2.59 8.68
CA THR A 114 4.86 3.57 7.90
C THR A 114 5.99 2.83 7.20
N PHE A 115 6.19 3.13 5.92
CA PHE A 115 7.25 2.57 5.08
C PHE A 115 8.00 3.71 4.42
N SER A 116 9.31 3.57 4.28
CA SER A 116 10.13 4.46 3.47
C SER A 116 10.90 3.60 2.48
N LEU A 117 10.60 3.77 1.19
CA LEU A 117 11.18 2.99 0.13
C LEU A 117 12.19 3.86 -0.63
N PRO A 118 13.49 3.54 -0.60
CA PRO A 118 14.45 4.23 -1.43
C PRO A 118 14.24 3.85 -2.90
N VAL A 119 14.36 4.84 -3.77
CA VAL A 119 14.34 4.64 -5.22
C VAL A 119 15.55 5.33 -5.80
N GLU A 120 16.33 4.59 -6.58
CA GLU A 120 17.46 5.13 -7.32
C GLU A 120 17.01 5.55 -8.71
N VAL A 121 17.24 6.82 -9.05
CA VAL A 121 16.96 7.38 -10.36
C VAL A 121 18.26 7.45 -11.14
N LEU A 122 18.36 6.66 -12.20
CA LEU A 122 19.51 6.54 -13.10
C LEU A 122 19.52 7.64 -14.17
#